data_AF-A0A7Z9GE60-F1
#
_entry.id   AF-A0A7Z9GE60-F1
#
_cell.length_a   1.000
_cell.length_b   1.000
_cell.length_c   1.000
_cell.angle_alpha   90.00
_cell.angle_beta   90.00
_cell.angle_gamma   90.00
#
_symmetry.space_group_name_H-M   'P 1'
#
loop_
_entity.id
_entity.type
_entity.pdbx_description
1 polymer ?
#
loop_
_entity_poly.entity_id
_entity_poly.type
_entity_poly.pdbx_seq_one_letter_code
_entity_poly.pdbx_strand_id
1 'polypeptide(L)'
;FVIPFGLEELMEVEWSAFTPSIWAAVSFVVVFTTFFAYLLNVSALKQLSPAIVSYYIYLQPFLAAMIALYFEKDHLTWVKTGAAVLIFTGVYLVSTQKTKPRADSQ
;
A
#
# COMPACT_ATOMS: atom_id res chain seq x y z
N PHE A 1 -16.84 -0.92 8.08
CA PHE A 1 -17.88 -1.18 7.05
C PHE A 1 -17.90 0.02 6.11
N VAL A 2 -17.54 -0.18 4.84
CA VAL A 2 -17.45 0.90 3.82
C VAL A 2 -18.73 1.03 3.00
N ILE A 3 -19.71 0.15 3.26
CA ILE A 3 -20.99 0.04 2.55
C ILE A 3 -21.73 1.38 2.35
N PRO A 4 -21.90 2.27 3.35
CA PRO A 4 -22.65 3.52 3.12
C PRO A 4 -21.91 4.53 2.23
N PHE A 5 -20.60 4.38 2.03
CA PHE A 5 -19.81 5.28 1.19
C PHE A 5 -19.57 4.68 -0.20
N GLY A 6 -19.33 3.37 -0.30
CA GLY A 6 -19.04 2.71 -1.57
C GLY A 6 -20.25 2.17 -2.33
N LEU A 7 -21.47 2.24 -1.77
CA LEU A 7 -22.67 1.70 -2.42
C LEU A 7 -23.05 2.48 -3.69
N GLU A 8 -22.99 3.80 -3.63
CA GLU A 8 -23.33 4.69 -4.75
C GLU A 8 -22.36 4.44 -5.92
N GLU A 9 -21.06 4.46 -5.63
CA GLU A 9 -19.99 4.18 -6.59
C GLU A 9 -20.09 2.77 -7.18
N LEU A 10 -20.48 1.76 -6.39
CA LEU A 10 -20.67 0.38 -6.87
C LEU A 10 -21.89 0.25 -7.79
N MET A 11 -22.95 1.02 -7.55
CA MET A 11 -24.15 1.04 -8.38
C MET A 11 -23.93 1.75 -9.71
N GLU A 12 -22.98 2.70 -9.77
CA GLU A 12 -22.57 3.37 -11.02
C GLU A 12 -21.66 2.49 -11.90
N VAL A 13 -21.13 1.37 -11.39
CA VAL A 13 -20.26 0.50 -12.19
C VAL A 13 -21.07 -0.21 -13.28
N GLU A 14 -20.74 0.09 -14.54
CA GLU A 14 -21.24 -0.65 -15.70
C GLU A 14 -20.48 -1.97 -15.88
N TRP A 15 -20.88 -3.02 -15.16
CA TRP A 15 -20.25 -4.34 -15.20
C TRP A 15 -20.21 -4.97 -16.60
N SER A 16 -21.18 -4.65 -17.47
CA SER A 16 -21.22 -5.12 -18.85
C SER A 16 -20.12 -4.52 -19.74
N ALA A 17 -19.55 -3.38 -19.36
CA ALA A 17 -18.45 -2.75 -20.09
C ALA A 17 -17.09 -3.41 -19.79
N PHE A 18 -17.02 -4.34 -18.83
CA PHE A 18 -15.77 -4.97 -18.44
C PHE A 18 -15.30 -5.98 -19.50
N THR A 19 -14.22 -5.63 -20.16
CA THR A 19 -13.51 -6.54 -21.06
C THR A 19 -12.80 -7.64 -20.27
N PRO A 20 -12.41 -8.76 -20.92
CA PRO A 20 -11.67 -9.83 -20.25
C PRO A 20 -10.36 -9.38 -19.58
N SER A 21 -9.70 -8.34 -20.11
CA SER A 21 -8.48 -7.79 -19.51
C SER A 21 -8.75 -7.08 -18.18
N ILE A 22 -9.88 -6.38 -18.06
CA ILE A 22 -10.28 -5.73 -16.80
C ILE A 22 -10.59 -6.80 -15.75
N TRP A 23 -11.35 -7.83 -16.11
CA TRP A 23 -11.63 -8.95 -15.20
C TRP A 23 -10.35 -9.67 -14.75
N ALA A 24 -9.38 -9.85 -15.65
CA ALA A 24 -8.08 -10.41 -15.30
C ALA A 24 -7.31 -9.50 -14.33
N ALA A 25 -7.31 -8.19 -14.54
CA ALA A 25 -6.69 -7.22 -13.63
C ALA A 25 -7.34 -7.24 -12.23
N VAL A 26 -8.68 -7.24 -12.15
CA VAL A 26 -9.42 -7.35 -10.88
C VAL A 26 -9.05 -8.65 -10.17
N SER A 27 -9.10 -9.77 -10.87
CA SER A 27 -8.77 -11.09 -10.32
C SER A 27 -7.33 -11.14 -9.81
N PHE A 28 -6.40 -10.56 -10.57
CA PHE A 28 -4.99 -10.49 -10.19
C PHE A 28 -4.80 -9.70 -8.89
N VAL A 29 -5.40 -8.52 -8.78
CA VAL A 29 -5.30 -7.67 -7.59
C VAL A 29 -5.86 -8.40 -6.37
N VAL A 30 -7.07 -8.97 -6.47
CA VAL A 30 -7.74 -9.67 -5.35
C VAL A 30 -6.92 -10.87 -4.88
N VAL A 31 -6.44 -11.71 -5.80
CA VAL A 31 -5.75 -12.95 -5.44
C VAL A 31 -4.30 -12.69 -5.02
N PHE A 32 -3.53 -11.99 -5.84
CA PHE A 32 -2.08 -11.86 -5.62
C PHE A 32 -1.72 -10.70 -4.71
N THR A 33 -2.30 -9.53 -4.93
CA THR A 33 -1.90 -8.32 -4.18
C THR A 33 -2.62 -8.17 -2.86
N THR A 34 -3.77 -8.85 -2.68
CA THR A 34 -4.56 -8.79 -1.44
C THR A 34 -4.51 -10.11 -0.68
N PHE A 35 -5.06 -11.20 -1.24
CA PHE A 35 -5.17 -12.47 -0.51
C PHE A 35 -3.80 -13.04 -0.14
N PHE A 36 -2.89 -13.23 -1.11
CA PHE A 36 -1.56 -13.74 -0.82
C PHE A 36 -0.74 -12.78 0.03
N ALA A 37 -0.83 -11.46 -0.20
CA ALA A 37 -0.13 -10.49 0.63
C ALA A 37 -0.53 -10.59 2.11
N TYR A 38 -1.83 -10.70 2.41
CA TYR A 38 -2.29 -10.87 3.79
C TYR A 38 -1.94 -12.24 4.36
N LEU A 39 -2.07 -13.32 3.57
CA LEU A 39 -1.68 -14.65 4.00
C LEU A 39 -0.19 -14.70 4.39
N LEU A 40 0.68 -14.11 3.56
CA LEU A 40 2.11 -14.02 3.81
C LEU A 40 2.42 -13.12 5.02
N ASN A 41 1.71 -12.01 5.19
CA ASN A 41 1.87 -11.13 6.34
C ASN A 41 1.57 -11.86 7.66
N VAL A 42 0.47 -12.61 7.71
CA VAL A 42 0.13 -13.47 8.85
C VAL A 42 1.16 -14.57 9.05
N SER A 43 1.65 -15.21 7.98
CA SER A 43 2.71 -16.22 8.06
C SER A 43 4.03 -15.64 8.59
N ALA A 44 4.39 -14.43 8.17
CA ALA A 44 5.58 -13.72 8.61
C ALA A 44 5.51 -13.42 10.12
N LEU A 45 4.35 -13.05 10.65
CA LEU A 45 4.16 -12.85 12.10
C LEU A 45 4.34 -14.14 12.91
N LYS A 46 4.22 -15.33 12.30
CA LYS A 46 4.50 -16.61 12.97
C LYS A 46 6.00 -16.94 13.02
N GLN A 47 6.81 -16.33 12.15
CA GLN A 47 8.24 -16.64 11.99
C GLN A 47 9.16 -15.48 12.41
N LEU A 48 8.64 -14.25 12.40
CA LEU A 48 9.35 -13.00 12.69
C LEU A 48 8.62 -12.25 13.79
N SER A 49 9.36 -11.43 14.54
CA SER A 49 8.75 -10.59 15.57
C SER A 49 7.83 -9.52 14.93
N PRO A 50 6.74 -9.11 15.60
CA PRO A 50 5.85 -8.06 15.09
C PRO A 50 6.57 -6.74 14.75
N ALA A 51 7.67 -6.43 15.43
CA ALA A 51 8.50 -5.26 15.15
C ALA A 51 9.18 -5.34 13.78
N ILE A 52 9.72 -6.51 13.41
CA ILE A 52 10.35 -6.72 12.09
C ILE A 52 9.29 -6.64 10.99
N VAL A 53 8.14 -7.28 11.18
CA VAL A 53 7.04 -7.22 10.19
C VAL A 53 6.55 -5.78 9.99
N SER A 54 6.38 -5.02 11.07
CA SER A 54 5.96 -3.61 10.99
C SER A 54 7.00 -2.74 10.27
N TYR A 55 8.30 -2.98 10.47
CA TYR A 55 9.35 -2.28 9.74
C TYR A 55 9.22 -2.47 8.22
N TYR A 56 8.98 -3.70 7.76
CA TYR A 56 8.76 -3.96 6.33
C TYR A 56 7.51 -3.25 5.77
N ILE A 57 6.43 -3.16 6.55
CA ILE A 57 5.21 -2.42 6.15
C ILE A 57 5.50 -0.93 5.97
N TYR A 58 6.33 -0.31 6.82
CA TYR A 58 6.74 1.08 6.65
C TYR A 58 7.76 1.30 5.54
N LEU A 59 8.54 0.29 5.19
CA LEU A 59 9.47 0.33 4.07
C LEU A 59 8.74 0.28 2.71
N GLN A 60 7.60 -0.40 2.62
CA GLN A 60 6.80 -0.47 1.39
C GLN A 60 6.44 0.91 0.79
N PRO A 61 5.85 1.87 1.52
CA PRO A 61 5.52 3.18 0.96
C PRO A 61 6.76 3.99 0.56
N PHE A 62 7.91 3.80 1.24
CA PHE A 62 9.19 4.38 0.82
C PHE A 62 9.66 3.85 -0.53
N LEU A 63 9.69 2.52 -0.69
CA LEU A 63 10.09 1.87 -1.93
C LEU A 63 9.12 2.19 -3.07
N ALA A 64 7.82 2.20 -2.79
CA ALA A 64 6.79 2.56 -3.77
C ALA A 64 7.00 3.98 -4.32
N ALA A 65 7.27 4.95 -3.43
CA ALA A 65 7.57 6.33 -3.85
C ALA A 65 8.85 6.41 -4.69
N MET A 66 9.91 5.70 -4.30
CA MET A 66 11.16 5.65 -5.08
C MET A 66 10.95 5.03 -6.48
N ILE A 67 10.24 3.91 -6.56
CA ILE A 67 9.95 3.23 -7.83
C ILE A 67 9.04 4.10 -8.70
N ALA A 68 8.04 4.78 -8.12
CA ALA A 68 7.16 5.68 -8.85
C ALA A 68 7.90 6.87 -9.48
N LEU A 69 8.87 7.46 -8.77
CA LEU A 69 9.76 8.48 -9.33
C LEU A 69 10.64 7.90 -10.44
N TYR A 70 11.19 6.70 -10.23
CA TYR A 70 12.08 6.07 -11.21
C TYR A 70 11.39 5.72 -12.53
N PHE A 71 10.13 5.27 -12.48
CA PHE A 71 9.36 4.84 -13.64
C PHE A 71 8.65 5.96 -14.40
N GLU A 72 9.03 7.23 -14.16
CA GLU A 72 8.53 8.47 -14.76
C GLU A 72 8.03 8.35 -16.21
N LYS A 73 6.80 7.86 -16.40
CA LYS A 73 6.19 7.66 -17.73
C LYS A 73 5.35 8.85 -18.20
N ASP A 74 5.22 9.89 -17.38
CA ASP A 74 4.52 11.12 -17.75
C ASP A 74 5.20 12.34 -17.12
N HIS A 75 5.43 13.36 -17.95
CA HIS A 75 6.08 14.62 -17.61
C HIS A 75 5.88 15.06 -16.15
N LEU A 76 7.00 15.24 -15.43
CA LEU A 76 7.05 15.85 -14.12
C LEU A 76 6.44 17.25 -14.19
N THR A 77 5.19 17.34 -13.76
CA THR A 77 4.49 18.61 -13.55
C THR A 77 4.81 19.09 -12.14
N TRP A 78 4.84 20.41 -11.94
CA TRP A 78 5.09 21.02 -10.62
C TRP A 78 4.20 20.47 -9.50
N VAL A 79 2.97 20.07 -9.83
CA VAL A 79 2.03 19.41 -8.91
C VAL A 79 2.52 18.03 -8.47
N LYS A 80 3.02 17.20 -9.41
CA LYS A 80 3.56 15.86 -9.11
C LYS A 80 4.81 15.96 -8.24
N THR A 81 5.66 16.95 -8.49
CA THR A 81 6.85 17.22 -7.68
C THR A 81 6.48 17.60 -6.24
N GLY A 82 5.48 18.49 -6.06
CA GLY A 82 4.98 18.85 -4.73
C GLY A 82 4.37 17.66 -3.97
N ALA A 83 3.58 16.84 -4.66
CA ALA A 83 3.00 15.61 -4.09
C ALA A 83 4.09 14.60 -3.69
N ALA A 84 5.13 14.43 -4.51
CA ALA A 84 6.25 13.57 -4.20
C ALA A 84 6.98 14.02 -2.92
N VAL A 85 7.31 15.32 -2.80
CA VAL A 85 7.95 15.87 -1.59
C VAL A 85 7.09 15.62 -0.35
N LEU A 86 5.77 15.77 -0.45
CA LEU A 86 4.85 15.53 0.66
C LEU A 86 4.80 14.04 1.06
N ILE A 87 4.76 13.13 0.08
CA ILE A 87 4.81 11.67 0.31
C ILE A 87 6.13 11.28 0.98
N PHE A 88 7.27 11.71 0.44
CA PHE A 88 8.58 11.41 1.02
C PHE A 88 8.71 11.97 2.44
N THR A 89 8.17 13.16 2.69
CA THR A 89 8.14 13.75 4.03
C THR A 89 7.28 12.92 4.99
N GLY A 90 6.08 12.53 4.58
CA GLY A 90 5.20 11.69 5.39
C GLY A 90 5.81 10.31 5.70
N VAL A 91 6.40 9.68 4.69
CA VAL A 91 7.13 8.41 4.84
C VAL A 91 8.32 8.57 5.79
N TYR A 92 9.12 9.63 5.63
CA TYR A 92 10.23 9.92 6.53
C TYR A 92 9.76 10.09 7.98
N LEU A 93 8.72 10.87 8.21
CA LEU A 93 8.17 11.10 9.56
C LEU A 93 7.67 9.80 10.21
N VAL A 94 6.98 8.95 9.46
CA VAL A 94 6.50 7.65 9.95
C VAL A 94 7.65 6.67 10.17
N SER A 95 8.63 6.63 9.27
CA SER A 95 9.79 5.73 9.36
C SER A 95 10.78 6.11 10.47
N THR A 96 10.76 7.37 10.94
CA THR A 96 11.70 7.87 11.97
C THR A 96 11.10 7.78 13.39
N GLN A 97 9.88 7.28 13.53
CA GLN A 97 9.31 6.94 14.84
C GLN A 97 10.18 5.83 15.46
N LYS A 98 11.08 6.23 16.37
CA LYS A 98 11.91 5.29 17.13
C LYS A 98 10.96 4.40 17.92
N THR A 99 10.85 3.13 17.52
CA THR A 99 10.24 2.09 18.36
C THR A 99 10.98 2.14 19.68
N LYS A 100 10.38 2.75 20.69
CA LYS A 100 10.95 2.80 22.04
C LYS A 100 11.15 1.33 22.42
N PRO A 101 12.37 0.86 22.73
CA PRO A 101 12.55 -0.49 23.22
C PRO A 101 11.60 -0.66 24.39
N ARG A 102 10.70 -1.64 24.29
CA ARG A 102 9.87 -2.01 25.44
C ARG A 102 10.88 -2.39 26.52
N ALA A 103 10.95 -1.58 27.57
CA ALA A 103 11.71 -1.93 28.75
C ALA A 103 10.99 -3.14 29.35
N ASP A 104 11.49 -4.33 29.04
CA ASP A 104 11.07 -5.55 29.69
C ASP A 104 11.26 -5.34 31.19
N SER A 105 10.13 -5.15 31.86
CA SER A 105 10.04 -5.04 33.30
C SER A 105 9.63 -6.42 33.80
N GLN A 106 10.66 -7.20 34.13
CA GLN A 106 10.66 -8.43 34.95
C GLN A 106 10.02 -9.69 34.39
#